data_AF-R6HBJ3-F1
#
_entry.id   AF-R6HBJ3-F1
#
_cell.length_a   1.000
_cell.length_b   1.000
_cell.length_c   1.000
_cell.angle_alpha   90.00
_cell.angle_beta   90.00
_cell.angle_gamma   90.00
#
_symmetry.space_group_name_H-M   'P 1'
#
loop_
_entity.id
_entity.type
_entity.pdbx_description
1 polymer ?
#
loop_
_entity_poly.entity_id
_entity_poly.type
_entity_poly.pdbx_seq_one_letter_code
_entity_poly.pdbx_strand_id
1 'polypeptide(L)'
;MQLHVSEPDGYHIKTVLFDRKTKKRVAVDGVVDDLATDCETPTFALVKPAISNTFVDITPYGQSVFADSIDEVQAVDLCFDAIFNEVDLAKLRIFIDDMLIDVQDKDGNRQAIPFGKNDNTVYRRVSGVGDGQPIIPFAPSMRTEQQVSAYRLAIQKLGDDCGFGKKYFDIDAAGGMKTAQEVVSDNADLMRNIRSHERLMQGAIADICRALCHCATKFLGAGLGDPGTITVNWDDSVIVDTQAEKAQDQSELNVTLNPWEYRRKWYGESEEEAKANVPGAIAEDDYASFGEQ
;
A
#
# COMPACT_ATOMS: atom_id res chain seq x y z
N MET A 1 -17.69 4.71 25.85
CA MET A 1 -18.11 3.82 24.76
C MET A 1 -19.15 4.56 23.96
N GLN A 2 -19.00 4.60 22.64
CA GLN A 2 -19.95 5.22 21.73
C GLN A 2 -20.50 4.12 20.84
N LEU A 3 -21.82 4.02 20.76
CA LEU A 3 -22.54 3.03 19.97
C LEU A 3 -23.31 3.76 18.88
N HIS A 4 -23.21 3.30 17.65
CA HIS A 4 -24.04 3.76 16.54
C HIS A 4 -25.08 2.67 16.26
N VAL A 5 -26.35 3.00 16.46
CA VAL A 5 -27.45 2.03 16.39
C VAL A 5 -28.51 2.55 15.41
N SER A 6 -29.02 1.67 14.56
CA SER A 6 -30.16 1.97 13.69
C SER A 6 -31.46 1.73 14.46
N GLU A 7 -32.25 2.78 14.63
CA GLU A 7 -33.58 2.78 15.23
C GLU A 7 -34.65 3.13 14.16
N PRO A 8 -35.96 2.92 14.42
CA PRO A 8 -37.01 3.17 13.43
C PRO A 8 -37.09 4.62 12.91
N ASP A 9 -36.60 5.59 13.66
CA ASP A 9 -36.54 7.02 13.35
C ASP A 9 -35.16 7.48 12.83
N GLY A 10 -34.23 6.55 12.62
CA GLY A 10 -32.93 6.81 12.01
C GLY A 10 -31.76 6.32 12.86
N TYR A 11 -30.56 6.81 12.58
CA TYR A 11 -29.37 6.45 13.35
C TYR A 11 -29.27 7.23 14.66
N HIS A 12 -28.93 6.52 15.73
CA HIS A 12 -28.70 7.05 17.06
C HIS A 12 -27.25 6.85 17.47
N ILE A 13 -26.68 7.89 18.08
CA ILE A 13 -25.35 7.85 18.70
C ILE A 13 -25.54 7.80 20.21
N LYS A 14 -25.38 6.61 20.77
CA LYS A 14 -25.53 6.38 22.21
C LYS A 14 -24.18 6.42 22.89
N THR A 15 -24.02 7.35 23.83
CA THR A 15 -22.78 7.54 24.57
C THR A 15 -22.94 6.99 25.98
N VAL A 16 -22.04 6.07 26.35
CA VAL A 16 -21.98 5.51 27.70
C VAL A 16 -20.59 5.74 28.27
N LEU A 17 -20.51 6.57 29.31
CA LEU A 17 -19.27 6.88 30.00
C LEU A 17 -19.15 6.06 31.30
N PHE A 18 -17.94 5.62 31.60
CA PHE A 18 -17.65 4.82 32.78
C PHE A 18 -16.52 5.46 33.57
N ASP A 19 -16.68 5.56 34.88
CA ASP A 19 -15.61 6.01 35.77
C ASP A 19 -14.47 4.96 35.82
N ARG A 20 -13.23 5.42 35.65
CA ARG A 20 -12.07 4.54 35.54
C ARG A 20 -11.85 3.68 36.79
N LYS A 21 -12.15 4.20 37.98
CA LYS A 21 -11.87 3.58 39.28
C LYS A 21 -13.01 2.67 39.73
N THR A 22 -14.24 3.15 39.65
CA THR A 22 -15.44 2.47 40.16
C THR A 22 -16.08 1.56 39.11
N LYS A 23 -15.73 1.72 37.82
CA LYS A 23 -16.33 1.03 36.66
C LYS A 23 -17.84 1.24 36.53
N LYS A 24 -18.42 2.18 37.28
CA LYS A 24 -19.84 2.53 37.20
C LYS A 24 -20.08 3.51 36.07
N ARG A 25 -21.29 3.45 35.49
CA ARG A 25 -21.74 4.45 34.52
C ARG A 25 -21.80 5.82 35.18
N VAL A 26 -21.33 6.84 34.48
CA VAL A 26 -21.37 8.24 34.92
C VAL A 26 -21.97 9.09 33.83
N ALA A 27 -22.74 10.10 34.23
CA ALA A 27 -23.17 11.18 33.34
C ALA A 27 -22.19 12.35 33.51
N VAL A 28 -21.79 12.97 32.40
CA VAL A 28 -20.89 14.12 32.37
C VAL A 28 -21.65 15.28 31.75
N ASP A 29 -21.58 16.45 32.37
CA ASP A 29 -22.25 17.65 31.86
C ASP A 29 -21.71 18.02 30.47
N GLY A 30 -22.61 18.41 29.57
CA GLY A 30 -22.31 18.64 28.15
C GLY A 30 -22.21 17.39 27.27
N VAL A 31 -22.39 16.17 27.81
CA VAL A 31 -22.44 14.92 27.01
C VAL A 31 -23.86 14.36 27.01
N VAL A 32 -24.41 14.17 25.83
CA VAL A 32 -25.74 13.56 25.64
C VAL A 32 -25.62 12.03 25.61
N ASP A 33 -26.47 11.35 26.37
CA ASP A 33 -26.49 9.89 26.45
C ASP A 33 -27.03 9.22 25.18
N ASP A 34 -27.99 9.85 24.50
CA ASP A 34 -28.60 9.38 23.26
C ASP A 34 -28.84 10.57 22.32
N LEU A 35 -28.10 10.61 21.20
CA LEU A 35 -28.24 11.62 20.16
C LEU A 35 -28.91 11.00 18.94
N ALA A 36 -30.17 11.35 18.71
CA ALA A 36 -30.86 11.10 17.46
C ALA A 36 -30.21 11.94 16.36
N THR A 37 -29.68 11.28 15.32
CA THR A 37 -29.03 11.98 14.20
C THR A 37 -30.04 12.42 13.14
N ASP A 38 -31.26 11.88 13.18
CA ASP A 38 -32.30 11.97 12.14
C ASP A 38 -31.77 11.62 10.73
N CYS A 39 -30.66 10.87 10.65
CA CYS A 39 -30.06 10.44 9.41
C CYS A 39 -30.49 9.01 9.12
N GLU A 40 -31.00 8.75 7.92
CA GLU A 40 -31.37 7.40 7.48
C GLU A 40 -30.12 6.52 7.25
N THR A 41 -28.98 7.15 6.93
CA THR A 41 -27.70 6.48 6.69
C THR A 41 -26.76 6.60 7.89
N PRO A 42 -25.85 5.64 8.12
CA PRO A 42 -24.89 5.71 9.22
C PRO A 42 -24.00 6.95 9.08
N THR A 43 -23.69 7.60 10.22
CA THR A 43 -22.77 8.76 10.27
C THR A 43 -21.28 8.36 10.19
N PHE A 44 -21.01 7.17 9.67
CA PHE A 44 -19.69 6.58 9.51
C PHE A 44 -19.74 5.68 8.28
N ALA A 45 -18.59 5.47 7.65
CA ALA A 45 -18.46 4.51 6.58
C ALA A 45 -17.37 3.49 6.93
N LEU A 46 -17.60 2.24 6.55
CA LEU A 46 -16.65 1.16 6.75
C LEU A 46 -16.00 0.80 5.42
N VAL A 47 -14.69 0.95 5.35
CA VAL A 47 -13.89 0.49 4.22
C VAL A 47 -13.34 -0.89 4.56
N LYS A 48 -13.45 -1.82 3.61
CA LYS A 48 -12.85 -3.15 3.70
C LYS A 48 -11.94 -3.35 2.49
N PRO A 49 -10.79 -4.01 2.66
CA PRO A 49 -9.98 -4.43 1.52
C PRO A 49 -10.82 -5.24 0.53
N ALA A 50 -10.52 -5.13 -0.77
CA ALA A 50 -11.26 -5.78 -1.85
C ALA A 50 -10.87 -7.25 -2.02
N ILE A 51 -10.80 -7.97 -0.90
CA ILE A 51 -10.46 -9.38 -0.82
C ILE A 51 -11.58 -10.14 -0.12
N SER A 52 -11.74 -11.41 -0.49
CA SER A 52 -12.65 -12.31 0.19
C SER A 52 -12.10 -12.67 1.56
N ASN A 53 -12.98 -12.79 2.55
CA ASN A 53 -12.59 -13.29 3.86
C ASN A 53 -12.49 -14.82 3.83
N THR A 54 -11.29 -15.38 4.02
CA THR A 54 -11.01 -16.83 3.98
C THR A 54 -11.20 -17.51 5.34
N PHE A 55 -11.30 -16.76 6.44
CA PHE A 55 -11.47 -17.34 7.78
C PHE A 55 -12.91 -17.75 8.10
N VAL A 56 -13.88 -16.97 7.61
CA VAL A 56 -15.31 -17.20 7.88
C VAL A 56 -16.11 -16.93 6.62
N ASP A 57 -16.78 -17.97 6.12
CA ASP A 57 -17.66 -17.87 4.97
C ASP A 57 -18.82 -16.89 5.23
N ILE A 58 -19.13 -16.05 4.23
CA ILE A 58 -20.27 -15.11 4.24
C ILE A 58 -20.24 -14.17 5.48
N THR A 59 -19.04 -13.78 5.90
CA THR A 59 -18.88 -12.81 6.98
C THR A 59 -19.03 -11.37 6.51
N PRO A 60 -19.66 -10.48 7.29
CA PRO A 60 -19.66 -9.06 7.01
C PRO A 60 -18.31 -8.40 7.32
N TYR A 61 -17.31 -9.10 7.88
CA TYR A 61 -16.03 -8.51 8.26
C TYR A 61 -14.99 -8.58 7.14
N GLY A 62 -14.17 -7.54 7.01
CA GLY A 62 -13.00 -7.56 6.14
C GLY A 62 -11.86 -8.42 6.70
N GLN A 63 -10.88 -8.73 5.86
CA GLN A 63 -9.64 -9.39 6.22
C GLN A 63 -8.46 -8.48 5.85
N SER A 64 -7.32 -8.67 6.52
CA SER A 64 -6.08 -7.98 6.16
C SER A 64 -5.55 -8.48 4.82
N VAL A 65 -4.99 -7.59 4.00
CA VAL A 65 -4.32 -7.94 2.73
C VAL A 65 -3.13 -8.89 2.90
N PHE A 66 -2.59 -8.98 4.12
CA PHE A 66 -1.47 -9.87 4.44
C PHE A 66 -1.91 -11.19 5.06
N ALA A 67 -3.20 -11.39 5.29
CA ALA A 67 -3.65 -12.50 6.12
C ALA A 67 -3.38 -13.87 5.48
N ASP A 68 -3.41 -13.96 4.16
CA ASP A 68 -3.08 -15.18 3.42
C ASP A 68 -1.58 -15.23 3.00
N SER A 69 -0.78 -14.21 3.36
CA SER A 69 0.60 -14.03 2.90
C SER A 69 1.63 -14.05 4.04
N ILE A 70 1.27 -14.60 5.20
CA ILE A 70 2.12 -14.59 6.41
C ILE A 70 3.39 -15.44 6.19
N ASP A 71 3.25 -16.58 5.52
CA ASP A 71 4.36 -17.49 5.24
C ASP A 71 5.35 -16.85 4.25
N GLU A 72 4.86 -16.13 3.25
CA GLU A 72 5.65 -15.35 2.31
C GLU A 72 6.42 -14.22 3.01
N VAL A 73 5.80 -13.51 3.95
CA VAL A 73 6.49 -12.48 4.76
C VAL A 73 7.62 -13.11 5.57
N GLN A 74 7.38 -14.25 6.22
CA GLN A 74 8.43 -14.96 6.96
C GLN A 74 9.55 -15.48 6.05
N ALA A 75 9.22 -15.94 4.85
CA ALA A 75 10.21 -16.39 3.87
C ALA A 75 11.11 -15.24 3.40
N VAL A 76 10.54 -14.06 3.15
CA VAL A 76 11.30 -12.86 2.80
C VAL A 76 12.28 -12.48 3.90
N ASP A 77 11.82 -12.45 5.16
CA ASP A 77 12.64 -12.14 6.33
C ASP A 77 13.79 -13.14 6.48
N LEU A 78 13.49 -14.45 6.42
CA LEU A 78 14.49 -15.52 6.50
C LEU A 78 15.56 -15.41 5.40
N CYS A 79 15.14 -15.16 4.15
CA CYS A 79 16.06 -15.02 3.04
C CYS A 79 16.94 -13.77 3.18
N PHE A 80 16.37 -12.65 3.63
CA PHE A 80 17.12 -11.42 3.86
C PHE A 80 18.20 -11.60 4.92
N ASP A 81 17.83 -12.17 6.08
CA ASP A 81 18.77 -12.47 7.16
C ASP A 81 19.86 -13.44 6.71
N ALA A 82 19.51 -14.48 5.96
CA ALA A 82 20.48 -15.46 5.47
C ALA A 82 21.57 -14.83 4.57
N ILE A 83 21.22 -13.82 3.77
CA ILE A 83 22.17 -13.11 2.91
C ILE A 83 23.19 -12.34 3.76
N PHE A 84 22.73 -11.50 4.68
CA PHE A 84 23.63 -10.65 5.46
C PHE A 84 24.41 -11.43 6.51
N ASN A 85 23.82 -12.47 7.08
CA ASN A 85 24.54 -13.40 7.95
C ASN A 85 25.65 -14.13 7.19
N GLU A 86 25.43 -14.54 5.93
CA GLU A 86 26.48 -15.17 5.14
C GLU A 86 27.61 -14.18 4.80
N VAL A 87 27.30 -12.92 4.53
CA VAL A 87 28.32 -11.87 4.35
C VAL A 87 29.16 -11.66 5.62
N ASP A 88 28.53 -11.65 6.79
CA ASP A 88 29.24 -11.54 8.07
C ASP A 88 30.11 -12.78 8.36
N LEU A 89 29.59 -13.97 8.06
CA LEU A 89 30.31 -15.23 8.21
C LEU A 89 31.42 -15.42 7.18
N ALA A 90 31.33 -14.81 5.99
CA ALA A 90 32.33 -14.93 4.94
C ALA A 90 33.50 -13.94 5.07
N LYS A 91 33.50 -13.09 6.11
CA LYS A 91 34.64 -12.22 6.44
C LYS A 91 35.93 -13.03 6.51
N LEU A 92 36.99 -12.48 5.91
CA LEU A 92 38.32 -13.09 5.90
C LEU A 92 38.80 -13.31 7.33
N ARG A 93 39.21 -14.55 7.62
CA ARG A 93 39.86 -14.92 8.87
C ARG A 93 41.26 -15.43 8.57
N ILE A 94 42.22 -15.03 9.38
CA ILE A 94 43.63 -15.40 9.24
C ILE A 94 44.01 -16.18 10.49
N PHE A 95 44.39 -17.44 10.30
CA PHE A 95 44.93 -18.26 11.37
C PHE A 95 46.45 -18.15 11.37
N ILE A 96 47.03 -17.76 12.50
CA ILE A 96 48.47 -17.56 12.67
C ILE A 96 49.00 -18.59 13.68
N ASP A 97 50.14 -19.20 13.36
CA ASP A 97 50.82 -20.15 14.23
C ASP A 97 51.41 -19.48 15.49
N ASP A 98 51.51 -20.26 16.57
CA ASP A 98 52.04 -19.85 17.87
C ASP A 98 53.44 -19.21 17.75
N MET A 99 54.26 -19.70 16.81
CA MET A 99 55.61 -19.21 16.58
C MET A 99 55.69 -17.76 16.08
N LEU A 100 54.62 -17.22 15.49
CA LEU A 100 54.57 -15.85 14.97
C LEU A 100 53.94 -14.84 15.93
N ILE A 101 53.28 -15.32 17.00
CA ILE A 101 52.54 -14.48 17.96
C ILE A 101 53.41 -14.12 19.17
N ASP A 102 54.32 -15.00 19.56
CA ASP A 102 55.20 -14.81 20.70
C ASP A 102 56.45 -13.99 20.30
N VAL A 103 56.48 -12.70 20.65
CA VAL A 103 57.69 -11.87 20.52
C VAL A 103 58.45 -11.91 21.84
N GLN A 104 59.77 -12.10 21.79
CA GLN A 104 60.62 -11.91 22.97
C GLN A 104 60.83 -10.42 23.23
N ASP A 105 60.48 -9.97 24.43
CA ASP A 105 60.91 -8.69 24.98
C ASP A 105 62.45 -8.66 25.11
N LYS A 106 63.05 -7.47 25.24
CA LYS A 106 64.47 -7.25 25.53
C LYS A 106 64.95 -8.01 26.77
N ASP A 107 64.05 -8.36 27.69
CA ASP A 107 64.34 -9.15 28.89
C ASP A 107 64.11 -10.68 28.71
N GLY A 108 63.84 -11.15 27.50
CA GLY A 108 63.68 -12.57 27.17
C GLY A 108 62.31 -13.17 27.51
N ASN A 109 61.38 -12.35 28.03
CA ASN A 109 60.01 -12.77 28.32
C ASN A 109 59.17 -12.83 27.05
N ARG A 110 58.36 -13.88 26.88
CA ARG A 110 57.43 -14.01 25.75
C ARG A 110 56.21 -13.14 25.98
N GLN A 111 55.95 -12.19 25.07
CA GLN A 111 54.76 -11.36 25.08
C GLN A 111 53.94 -11.62 23.82
N ALA A 112 52.65 -11.93 23.98
CA ALA A 112 51.74 -12.10 22.86
C ALA A 112 51.40 -10.73 22.24
N ILE A 113 51.44 -10.64 20.92
CA ILE A 113 50.99 -9.43 20.19
C ILE A 113 49.51 -9.19 20.53
N PRO A 114 49.13 -8.01 21.07
CA PRO A 114 47.74 -7.71 21.38
C PRO A 114 46.98 -7.45 20.08
N PHE A 115 46.26 -8.46 19.59
CA PHE A 115 45.24 -8.25 18.56
C PHE A 115 44.06 -7.50 19.21
N GLY A 116 43.61 -6.42 18.58
CA GLY A 116 42.59 -5.54 19.13
C GLY A 116 41.27 -6.31 19.36
N LYS A 117 40.60 -6.05 20.49
CA LYS A 117 39.31 -6.68 20.86
C LYS A 117 38.19 -6.55 19.79
N ASN A 118 38.34 -5.62 18.86
CA ASN A 118 37.36 -5.36 17.80
C ASN A 118 37.74 -5.99 16.45
N ASP A 119 38.93 -6.59 16.34
CA ASP A 119 39.46 -7.13 15.08
C ASP A 119 39.36 -8.66 15.09
N ASN A 120 38.15 -9.18 14.81
CA ASN A 120 37.83 -10.62 14.73
C ASN A 120 38.40 -11.29 13.46
N THR A 121 39.47 -10.74 12.88
CA THR A 121 40.10 -11.24 11.66
C THR A 121 41.24 -12.21 11.95
N VAL A 122 41.92 -12.11 13.11
CA VAL A 122 43.10 -12.92 13.42
C VAL A 122 42.81 -13.91 14.55
N TYR A 123 43.10 -15.20 14.30
CA TYR A 123 42.90 -16.28 15.25
C TYR A 123 44.22 -17.01 15.53
N ARG A 124 44.48 -17.29 16.80
CA ARG A 124 45.63 -18.08 17.25
C ARG A 124 45.36 -19.57 16.99
N ARG A 125 46.23 -20.22 16.22
CA ARG A 125 46.18 -21.67 16.00
C ARG A 125 46.90 -22.38 17.13
N VAL A 126 46.33 -23.48 17.63
CA VAL A 126 46.99 -24.34 18.62
C VAL A 126 48.07 -25.17 17.94
N SER A 127 49.29 -25.13 18.49
CA SER A 127 50.44 -25.94 18.04
C SER A 127 50.06 -27.42 17.84
N GLY A 128 50.35 -27.96 16.64
CA GLY A 128 50.18 -29.40 16.32
C GLY A 128 49.06 -29.75 15.32
N VAL A 129 48.28 -28.78 14.85
CA VAL A 129 47.21 -28.99 13.84
C VAL A 129 47.55 -28.24 12.55
N GLY A 130 48.03 -28.93 11.50
CA GLY A 130 48.18 -28.40 10.14
C GLY A 130 49.51 -28.67 9.41
N ASP A 131 49.53 -28.45 8.09
CA ASP A 131 50.61 -28.77 7.13
C ASP A 131 51.88 -27.89 7.20
N GLY A 132 52.20 -27.32 8.36
CA GLY A 132 53.42 -26.51 8.54
C GLY A 132 53.39 -25.11 7.90
N GLN A 133 52.27 -24.69 7.32
CA GLN A 133 52.07 -23.30 6.87
C GLN A 133 51.80 -22.40 8.09
N PRO A 134 52.57 -21.30 8.26
CA PRO A 134 52.49 -20.45 9.45
C PRO A 134 51.34 -19.44 9.43
N ILE A 135 50.78 -19.16 8.24
CA ILE A 135 49.61 -18.29 8.05
C ILE A 135 48.64 -19.03 7.13
N ILE A 136 47.40 -19.22 7.57
CA ILE A 136 46.34 -19.86 6.79
C ILE A 136 45.16 -18.89 6.65
N PRO A 137 44.88 -18.39 5.43
CA PRO A 137 43.66 -17.64 5.17
C PRO A 137 42.45 -18.58 5.09
N PHE A 138 41.37 -18.20 5.76
CA PHE A 138 40.06 -18.81 5.66
C PHE A 138 39.09 -17.77 5.09
N ALA A 139 38.70 -18.00 3.84
CA ALA A 139 37.73 -17.22 3.11
C ALA A 139 36.75 -18.20 2.44
N PRO A 140 35.61 -18.52 3.08
CA PRO A 140 34.64 -19.44 2.49
C PRO A 140 34.01 -18.80 1.25
N SER A 141 33.72 -19.62 0.24
CA SER A 141 32.97 -19.17 -0.93
C SER A 141 31.54 -18.79 -0.53
N MET A 142 31.11 -17.58 -0.88
CA MET A 142 29.74 -17.11 -0.65
C MET A 142 28.77 -17.73 -1.67
N ARG A 143 27.57 -18.07 -1.22
CA ARG A 143 26.43 -18.56 -2.02
C ARG A 143 25.36 -17.48 -2.19
N THR A 144 25.80 -16.23 -2.19
CA THR A 144 24.93 -15.05 -2.22
C THR A 144 24.07 -15.00 -3.47
N GLU A 145 24.53 -15.53 -4.61
CA GLU A 145 23.72 -15.60 -5.84
C GLU A 145 22.51 -16.54 -5.68
N GLN A 146 22.71 -17.72 -5.09
CA GLN A 146 21.61 -18.66 -4.83
C GLN A 146 20.63 -18.07 -3.81
N GLN A 147 21.13 -17.39 -2.79
CA GLN A 147 20.31 -16.74 -1.77
C GLN A 147 19.52 -15.55 -2.34
N VAL A 148 20.12 -14.72 -3.19
CA VAL A 148 19.43 -13.65 -3.92
C VAL A 148 18.32 -14.22 -4.80
N SER A 149 18.57 -15.35 -5.48
CA SER A 149 17.55 -16.04 -6.28
C SER A 149 16.38 -16.52 -5.42
N ALA A 150 16.65 -17.06 -4.23
CA ALA A 150 15.61 -17.47 -3.27
C ALA A 150 14.82 -16.26 -2.73
N TYR A 151 15.51 -15.18 -2.36
CA TYR A 151 14.90 -13.93 -1.91
C TYR A 151 13.96 -13.33 -2.97
N ARG A 152 14.38 -13.36 -4.24
CA ARG A 152 13.54 -12.91 -5.36
C ARG A 152 12.27 -13.73 -5.49
N LEU A 153 12.36 -15.06 -5.40
CA LEU A 153 11.17 -15.90 -5.44
C LEU A 153 10.21 -15.56 -4.29
N ALA A 154 10.73 -15.37 -3.08
CA ALA A 154 9.94 -15.03 -1.91
C ALA A 154 9.23 -13.67 -2.06
N ILE A 155 9.95 -12.62 -2.49
CA ILE A 155 9.36 -11.28 -2.63
C ILE A 155 8.37 -11.19 -3.80
N GLN A 156 8.62 -11.91 -4.90
CA GLN A 156 7.67 -12.00 -6.02
C GLN A 156 6.39 -12.72 -5.60
N LYS A 157 6.50 -13.79 -4.81
CA LYS A 157 5.33 -14.51 -4.27
C LYS A 157 4.54 -13.63 -3.31
N LEU A 158 5.22 -12.92 -2.41
CA LEU A 158 4.60 -11.93 -1.53
C LEU A 158 3.83 -10.85 -2.31
N GLY A 159 4.44 -10.34 -3.39
CA GLY A 159 3.80 -9.34 -4.27
C GLY A 159 2.55 -9.89 -4.97
N ASP A 160 2.61 -11.13 -5.45
CA ASP A 160 1.47 -11.80 -6.07
C ASP A 160 0.30 -11.94 -5.07
N ASP A 161 0.57 -12.49 -3.89
CA ASP A 161 -0.46 -12.79 -2.89
C ASP A 161 -1.05 -11.52 -2.25
N CYS A 162 -0.27 -10.44 -2.17
CA CYS A 162 -0.76 -9.13 -1.72
C CYS A 162 -1.41 -8.29 -2.84
N GLY A 163 -1.53 -8.82 -4.07
CA GLY A 163 -2.21 -8.16 -5.18
C GLY A 163 -1.42 -7.03 -5.85
N PHE A 164 -0.09 -7.02 -5.69
CA PHE A 164 0.82 -6.19 -6.50
C PHE A 164 1.17 -6.87 -7.83
N GLY A 165 1.00 -8.19 -7.91
CA GLY A 165 1.44 -9.00 -9.03
C GLY A 165 2.92 -9.37 -8.96
N LYS A 166 3.31 -10.40 -9.71
CA LYS A 166 4.63 -11.04 -9.62
C LYS A 166 5.80 -10.14 -10.01
N LYS A 167 5.56 -9.19 -10.91
CA LYS A 167 6.63 -8.37 -11.50
C LYS A 167 6.89 -7.07 -10.73
N TYR A 168 6.03 -6.70 -9.80
CA TYR A 168 6.12 -5.42 -9.11
C TYR A 168 7.43 -5.27 -8.30
N PHE A 169 7.86 -6.34 -7.64
CA PHE A 169 9.10 -6.37 -6.86
C PHE A 169 10.29 -6.99 -7.62
N ASP A 170 10.22 -7.10 -8.95
CA ASP A 170 11.32 -7.69 -9.72
C ASP A 170 12.49 -6.72 -9.84
N ILE A 171 13.54 -6.96 -9.05
CA ILE A 171 14.72 -6.10 -8.90
C ILE A 171 15.58 -6.06 -10.18
N ASP A 172 15.51 -7.09 -11.04
CA ASP A 172 16.31 -7.17 -12.29
C ASP A 172 15.61 -6.55 -13.50
N ALA A 173 14.37 -6.08 -13.36
CA ALA A 173 13.61 -5.48 -14.45
C ALA A 173 14.16 -4.10 -14.91
N ALA A 174 15.21 -3.58 -14.28
CA ALA A 174 15.79 -2.25 -14.52
C ALA A 174 16.71 -2.14 -15.75
N GLY A 175 16.91 -3.21 -16.53
CA GLY A 175 17.90 -3.25 -17.61
C GLY A 175 17.49 -2.71 -18.98
N GLY A 176 16.28 -2.16 -19.15
CA GLY A 176 15.83 -1.67 -20.45
C GLY A 176 14.83 -0.52 -20.31
N MET A 177 14.90 0.43 -21.23
CA MET A 177 13.86 1.45 -21.40
C MET A 177 12.56 0.73 -21.79
N LYS A 178 11.79 0.29 -20.78
CA LYS A 178 10.51 -0.37 -20.99
C LYS A 178 9.54 0.64 -21.61
N THR A 179 8.89 0.22 -22.68
CA THR A 179 7.85 1.05 -23.30
C THR A 179 6.66 1.15 -22.35
N ALA A 180 5.92 2.27 -22.34
CA ALA A 180 4.77 2.48 -21.46
C ALA A 180 3.75 1.31 -21.52
N GLN A 181 3.62 0.68 -22.68
CA GLN A 181 2.73 -0.46 -22.89
C GLN A 181 3.20 -1.77 -22.22
N GLU A 182 4.52 -1.98 -22.12
CA GLU A 182 5.08 -3.08 -21.34
C GLU A 182 4.88 -2.84 -19.83
N VAL A 183 4.96 -1.59 -19.38
CA VAL A 183 4.70 -1.22 -17.98
C VAL A 183 3.22 -1.42 -17.61
N VAL A 184 2.29 -1.07 -18.50
CA VAL A 184 0.85 -1.26 -18.28
C VAL A 184 0.46 -2.74 -18.30
N SER A 185 1.04 -3.54 -19.19
CA SER A 185 0.79 -4.98 -19.25
C SER A 185 1.42 -5.75 -18.09
N ASP A 186 2.64 -5.37 -17.67
CA ASP A 186 3.31 -5.94 -16.50
C ASP A 186 2.55 -5.63 -15.19
N ASN A 187 1.83 -4.51 -15.14
CA ASN A 187 1.07 -4.05 -13.97
C ASN A 187 -0.45 -4.29 -14.08
N ALA A 188 -0.93 -5.12 -15.02
CA ALA A 188 -2.36 -5.33 -15.20
C ALA A 188 -3.06 -5.88 -13.94
N ASP A 189 -2.41 -6.82 -13.24
CA ASP A 189 -2.92 -7.39 -11.99
C ASP A 189 -3.01 -6.34 -10.88
N LEU A 190 -1.96 -5.50 -10.75
CA LEU A 190 -1.94 -4.35 -9.85
C LEU A 190 -3.08 -3.38 -10.17
N MET A 191 -3.22 -2.97 -11.44
CA MET A 191 -4.26 -2.02 -11.86
C MET A 191 -5.66 -2.55 -11.60
N ARG A 192 -5.90 -3.85 -11.85
CA ARG A 192 -7.18 -4.48 -11.53
C ARG A 192 -7.42 -4.48 -10.02
N ASN A 193 -6.39 -4.74 -9.21
CA ASN A 193 -6.51 -4.73 -7.76
C ASN A 193 -6.81 -3.32 -7.22
N ILE A 194 -6.12 -2.29 -7.73
CA ILE A 194 -6.37 -0.87 -7.42
C ILE A 194 -7.82 -0.51 -7.72
N ARG A 195 -8.29 -0.75 -8.95
CA ARG A 195 -9.68 -0.45 -9.35
C ARG A 195 -10.71 -1.17 -8.49
N SER A 196 -10.41 -2.38 -8.02
CA SER A 196 -11.30 -3.13 -7.13
C SER A 196 -11.41 -2.46 -5.75
N HIS A 197 -10.28 -1.98 -5.21
CA HIS A 197 -10.24 -1.23 -3.95
C HIS A 197 -10.92 0.14 -4.07
N GLU A 198 -10.63 0.88 -5.15
CA GLU A 198 -11.26 2.17 -5.46
C GLU A 198 -12.77 2.08 -5.56
N ARG A 199 -13.29 1.04 -6.24
CA ARG A 199 -14.73 0.81 -6.34
C ARG A 199 -15.39 0.60 -4.98
N LEU A 200 -14.75 -0.12 -4.06
CA LEU A 200 -15.26 -0.29 -2.70
C LEU A 200 -15.17 1.01 -1.89
N MET A 201 -14.08 1.75 -2.05
CA MET A 201 -13.87 3.04 -1.38
C MET A 201 -14.84 4.11 -1.85
N GLN A 202 -15.22 4.11 -3.13
CA GLN A 202 -16.16 5.08 -3.70
C GLN A 202 -17.48 5.11 -2.95
N GLY A 203 -18.06 3.94 -2.65
CA GLY A 203 -19.30 3.85 -1.87
C GLY A 203 -19.14 4.43 -0.47
N ALA A 204 -18.08 4.03 0.23
CA ALA A 204 -17.79 4.52 1.58
C ALA A 204 -17.55 6.05 1.63
N ILE A 205 -16.85 6.60 0.64
CA ILE A 205 -16.61 8.04 0.52
C ILE A 205 -17.92 8.79 0.21
N ALA A 206 -18.74 8.28 -0.70
CA ALA A 206 -20.03 8.87 -1.00
C ALA A 206 -20.95 8.88 0.25
N ASP A 207 -20.99 7.77 0.99
CA ASP A 207 -21.83 7.64 2.18
C ASP A 207 -21.40 8.58 3.31
N ILE A 208 -20.10 8.71 3.57
CA ILE A 208 -19.62 9.63 4.61
C ILE A 208 -19.81 11.10 4.20
N CYS A 209 -19.65 11.44 2.92
CA CYS A 209 -19.94 12.78 2.41
C CYS A 209 -21.43 13.12 2.54
N ARG A 210 -22.34 12.17 2.28
CA ARG A 210 -23.78 12.35 2.48
C ARG A 210 -24.12 12.57 3.95
N ALA A 211 -23.55 11.76 4.84
CA ALA A 211 -23.72 11.93 6.28
C ALA A 211 -23.16 13.28 6.78
N LEU A 212 -22.03 13.73 6.24
CA LEU A 212 -21.45 15.04 6.55
C LEU A 212 -22.38 16.18 6.17
N CYS A 213 -22.93 16.19 4.94
CA CYS A 213 -23.89 17.19 4.50
C CYS A 213 -25.12 17.22 5.41
N HIS A 214 -25.68 16.05 5.73
CA HIS A 214 -26.83 15.95 6.64
C HIS A 214 -26.52 16.54 8.03
N CYS A 215 -25.39 16.16 8.61
CA CYS A 215 -24.99 16.66 9.93
C CYS A 215 -24.72 18.17 9.91
N ALA A 216 -24.10 18.70 8.85
CA ALA A 216 -23.86 20.13 8.70
C ALA A 216 -25.17 20.92 8.59
N THR A 217 -26.14 20.42 7.83
CA THR A 217 -27.46 21.06 7.71
C THR A 217 -28.22 21.02 9.02
N LYS A 218 -28.27 19.84 9.67
CA LYS A 218 -29.07 19.62 10.88
C LYS A 218 -28.49 20.32 12.12
N PHE A 219 -27.20 20.17 12.36
CA PHE A 219 -26.57 20.59 13.62
C PHE A 219 -25.81 21.92 13.53
N LEU A 220 -25.35 22.31 12.33
CA LEU A 220 -24.63 23.57 12.12
C LEU A 220 -25.45 24.62 11.39
N GLY A 221 -26.67 24.27 10.94
CA GLY A 221 -27.55 25.19 10.20
C GLY A 221 -26.99 25.56 8.82
N ALA A 222 -26.11 24.73 8.25
CA ALA A 222 -25.63 24.95 6.89
C ALA A 222 -26.80 24.80 5.92
N GLY A 223 -27.03 25.77 5.04
CA GLY A 223 -28.09 25.69 4.02
C GLY A 223 -27.77 24.73 2.87
N LEU A 224 -27.14 23.58 3.17
CA LEU A 224 -26.82 22.54 2.20
C LEU A 224 -28.11 21.74 1.99
N GLY A 225 -28.69 21.81 0.79
CA GLY A 225 -29.83 21.00 0.40
C GLY A 225 -29.47 19.51 0.32
N ASP A 226 -30.29 18.73 -0.38
CA ASP A 226 -29.95 17.35 -0.72
C ASP A 226 -28.64 17.32 -1.54
N PRO A 227 -27.58 16.62 -1.10
CA PRO A 227 -26.34 16.53 -1.85
C PRO A 227 -26.49 15.77 -3.18
N GLY A 228 -27.59 15.07 -3.42
CA GLY A 228 -27.84 14.35 -4.66
C GLY A 228 -26.83 13.20 -4.90
N THR A 229 -26.45 13.00 -6.16
CA THR A 229 -25.49 11.96 -6.55
C THR A 229 -24.06 12.44 -6.32
N ILE A 230 -23.39 11.87 -5.32
CA ILE A 230 -21.98 12.12 -5.04
C ILE A 230 -21.12 11.20 -5.93
N THR A 231 -20.27 11.79 -6.76
CA THR A 231 -19.29 11.09 -7.59
C THR A 231 -17.89 11.25 -7.01
N VAL A 232 -17.07 10.21 -7.16
CA VAL A 232 -15.66 10.21 -6.74
C VAL A 232 -14.82 9.92 -7.98
N ASN A 233 -13.94 10.84 -8.33
CA ASN A 233 -13.04 10.70 -9.46
C ASN A 233 -11.64 10.34 -8.93
N TRP A 234 -11.08 9.26 -9.46
CA TRP A 234 -9.73 8.78 -9.13
C TRP A 234 -8.73 9.29 -10.18
N ASP A 235 -7.52 9.64 -9.72
CA ASP A 235 -6.43 10.09 -10.59
C ASP A 235 -5.41 8.96 -10.77
N ASP A 236 -5.48 8.28 -11.91
CA ASP A 236 -4.62 7.14 -12.28
C ASP A 236 -3.26 7.57 -12.89
N SER A 237 -2.92 8.87 -12.88
CA SER A 237 -1.77 9.44 -13.59
C SER A 237 -0.39 8.95 -13.15
N VAL A 238 -0.29 8.26 -12.01
CA VAL A 238 0.98 7.74 -11.48
C VAL A 238 1.38 6.39 -12.10
N ILE A 239 0.41 5.61 -12.61
CA ILE A 239 0.64 4.22 -13.05
C ILE A 239 0.30 4.02 -14.53
N VAL A 240 -0.65 4.79 -15.07
CA VAL A 240 -1.04 4.75 -16.48
C VAL A 240 -0.41 5.92 -17.22
N ASP A 241 0.08 5.68 -18.43
CA ASP A 241 0.44 6.76 -19.36
C ASP A 241 -0.84 7.45 -19.85
N THR A 242 -1.34 8.35 -19.00
CA THR A 242 -2.50 9.20 -19.27
C THR A 242 -2.30 10.04 -20.52
N GLN A 243 -1.07 10.30 -20.96
CA GLN A 243 -0.81 10.99 -22.23
C GLN A 243 -1.10 10.09 -23.42
N ALA A 244 -0.68 8.82 -23.37
CA ALA A 244 -0.96 7.85 -24.42
C ALA A 244 -2.47 7.59 -24.56
N GLU A 245 -3.18 7.39 -23.44
CA GLU A 245 -4.64 7.20 -23.46
C GLU A 245 -5.36 8.47 -23.96
N LYS A 246 -4.93 9.66 -23.50
CA LYS A 246 -5.51 10.92 -23.95
C LYS A 246 -5.22 11.20 -25.43
N ALA A 247 -4.06 10.79 -25.94
CA ALA A 247 -3.70 10.90 -27.36
C ALA A 247 -4.54 9.94 -28.22
N GLN A 248 -4.78 8.72 -27.75
CA GLN A 248 -5.69 7.78 -28.41
C GLN A 248 -7.11 8.33 -28.45
N ASP A 249 -7.65 8.75 -27.30
CA ASP A 249 -9.00 9.33 -27.22
C ASP A 249 -9.14 10.60 -28.09
N GLN A 250 -8.07 11.41 -28.21
CA GLN A 250 -8.04 12.55 -29.13
C GLN A 250 -8.06 12.11 -30.61
N SER A 251 -7.43 10.99 -30.95
CA SER A 251 -7.45 10.44 -32.31
C SER A 251 -8.79 9.79 -32.68
N GLU A 252 -9.53 9.29 -31.69
CA GLU A 252 -10.85 8.66 -31.84
C GLU A 252 -12.01 9.67 -31.78
N LEU A 253 -11.72 10.91 -31.36
CA LEU A 253 -12.69 12.00 -31.23
C LEU A 253 -13.29 12.35 -32.60
N ASN A 254 -14.63 12.35 -32.68
CA ASN A 254 -15.43 12.48 -33.90
C ASN A 254 -15.33 11.31 -34.90
N VAL A 255 -14.67 10.20 -34.53
CA VAL A 255 -14.64 8.96 -35.34
C VAL A 255 -15.49 7.89 -34.67
N THR A 256 -15.15 7.56 -33.43
CA THR A 256 -15.83 6.56 -32.60
C THR A 256 -16.24 7.12 -31.24
N LEU A 257 -15.57 8.17 -30.76
CA LEU A 257 -15.84 8.82 -29.49
C LEU A 257 -16.48 10.19 -29.72
N ASN A 258 -17.61 10.46 -29.07
CA ASN A 258 -18.26 11.77 -29.16
C ASN A 258 -17.56 12.82 -28.28
N PRO A 259 -17.58 14.11 -28.65
CA PRO A 259 -16.98 15.17 -27.84
C PRO A 259 -17.50 15.24 -26.39
N TRP A 260 -18.78 15.00 -26.17
CA TRP A 260 -19.36 14.99 -24.82
C TRP A 260 -18.89 13.78 -23.99
N GLU A 261 -18.67 12.62 -24.62
CA GLU A 261 -18.12 11.44 -23.93
C GLU A 261 -16.68 11.69 -23.49
N TYR A 262 -15.89 12.35 -24.34
CA TYR A 262 -14.54 12.80 -24.00
C TYR A 262 -14.55 13.75 -22.79
N ARG A 263 -15.47 14.73 -22.78
CA ARG A 263 -15.58 15.68 -21.67
C ARG A 263 -16.02 15.02 -20.36
N ARG A 264 -16.99 14.11 -20.44
CA ARG A 264 -17.43 13.30 -19.30
C ARG A 264 -16.28 12.50 -18.69
N LYS A 265 -15.47 11.86 -19.53
CA LYS A 265 -14.33 11.03 -19.11
C LYS A 265 -13.20 11.87 -18.51
N TRP A 266 -12.77 12.95 -19.17
CA TRP A 266 -11.55 13.68 -18.79
C TRP A 266 -11.79 14.88 -17.86
N TYR A 267 -12.98 15.47 -17.87
CA TYR A 267 -13.34 16.61 -17.02
C TYR A 267 -14.32 16.25 -15.90
N GLY A 268 -14.83 15.01 -15.86
CA GLY A 268 -15.74 14.54 -14.80
C GLY A 268 -17.10 15.23 -14.80
N GLU A 269 -17.49 15.84 -15.93
CA GLU A 269 -18.77 16.54 -16.09
C GLU A 269 -19.95 15.54 -16.12
N SER A 270 -21.14 15.98 -15.71
CA SER A 270 -22.37 15.21 -15.94
C SER A 270 -22.69 15.10 -17.44
N GLU A 271 -23.62 14.23 -17.85
CA GLU A 271 -23.96 14.10 -19.28
C GLU A 271 -24.48 15.39 -19.89
N GLU A 272 -25.32 16.08 -19.11
CA GLU A 272 -26.02 17.29 -19.52
C GLU A 272 -25.04 18.45 -19.65
N GLU A 273 -24.15 18.61 -18.66
CA GLU A 273 -23.06 19.59 -18.71
C GLU A 273 -22.07 19.28 -19.83
N ALA A 274 -21.71 18.01 -20.02
CA ALA A 274 -20.78 17.59 -21.06
C ALA A 274 -21.32 17.86 -22.46
N LYS A 275 -22.62 17.65 -22.68
CA LYS A 275 -23.31 17.96 -23.95
C LYS A 275 -23.41 19.48 -24.17
N ALA A 276 -23.72 20.25 -23.14
CA ALA A 276 -23.80 21.71 -23.21
C ALA A 276 -22.44 22.37 -23.48
N ASN A 277 -21.37 21.81 -22.94
CA ASN A 277 -20.02 22.35 -23.05
C ASN A 277 -19.24 21.84 -24.29
N VAL A 278 -19.89 21.10 -25.21
CA VAL A 278 -19.27 20.71 -26.48
C VAL A 278 -19.09 21.96 -27.37
N PRO A 279 -17.88 22.26 -27.85
CA PRO A 279 -17.65 23.34 -28.78
C PRO A 279 -18.45 23.12 -30.07
N GLY A 280 -19.39 24.02 -30.39
CA GLY A 280 -20.26 23.92 -31.56
C GLY A 280 -21.64 23.31 -31.30
N ALA A 281 -22.01 23.04 -30.04
CA ALA A 281 -23.41 22.79 -29.67
C ALA A 281 -24.25 24.01 -30.08
N ILE A 282 -25.06 23.84 -31.12
CA ILE A 282 -26.10 24.81 -31.46
C ILE A 282 -27.10 24.73 -30.30
N ALA A 283 -27.30 25.84 -29.59
CA ALA A 283 -28.42 25.96 -28.68
C ALA A 283 -29.71 25.74 -29.51
N GLU A 284 -30.34 24.58 -29.37
CA GLU A 284 -31.70 24.36 -29.87
C GLU A 284 -32.67 25.19 -29.03
N ASP A 285 -32.71 26.50 -29.26
CA ASP A 285 -33.67 27.38 -28.58
C ASP A 285 -34.25 28.50 -29.45
N ASP A 286 -34.11 28.45 -30.79
CA ASP A 286 -34.57 29.59 -31.63
C ASP A 286 -35.22 29.23 -32.98
N TYR A 287 -35.95 28.11 -33.08
CA TYR A 287 -36.76 27.79 -34.28
C TYR A 287 -38.28 27.85 -34.10
N ALA A 288 -38.78 28.46 -33.02
CA ALA A 288 -40.21 28.59 -32.76
C ALA A 288 -40.68 30.06 -32.65
N SER A 289 -40.33 30.95 -33.58
CA SER A 289 -41.01 32.27 -33.62
C SER A 289 -41.00 33.06 -34.94
N PHE A 290 -40.74 32.48 -36.11
CA PHE A 290 -40.88 33.21 -37.38
C PHE A 290 -41.79 32.48 -38.35
N GLY A 291 -43.09 32.71 -38.19
CA GLY A 291 -44.10 32.22 -39.11
C GLY A 291 -45.53 32.57 -38.71
N GLU A 292 -45.83 33.84 -38.47
CA GLU A 292 -47.18 34.41 -38.62
C GLU A 292 -47.13 35.94 -38.67
N GLN A 293 -47.09 36.49 -39.89
CA GLN A 293 -47.69 37.77 -40.27
C GLN A 293 -48.22 37.66 -41.70
#